data_AF-A0A955T718-F1
#
_entry.id   AF-A0A955T718-F1
#
_cell.length_a   1.000
_cell.length_b   1.000
_cell.length_c   1.000
_cell.angle_alpha   90.00
_cell.angle_beta   90.00
_cell.angle_gamma   90.00
#
_symmetry.space_group_name_H-M   'P 1'
#
loop_
_entity.id
_entity.type
_entity.pdbx_description
1 polymer ?
#
loop_
_entity_poly.entity_id
_entity_poly.type
_entity_poly.pdbx_seq_one_letter_code
_entity_poly.pdbx_strand_id
1 'polypeptide(L)'
;HLENGRAVIPIDPLFSETVNLEEPYHVFVQLNDSESEGVAVEEKTATSFTVVELRSGDSNAEFSYRIVAKRRGFEEVRLEERPNL
;
A
#
# COMPACT_ATOMS: atom_id res chain seq x y z
N HIS A 1 -4.81 -10.47 -8.06
CA HIS A 1 -5.94 -9.94 -8.84
C HIS A 1 -6.99 -9.30 -7.96
N LEU A 2 -7.83 -8.49 -8.59
CA LEU A 2 -9.16 -8.13 -8.12
C LEU A 2 -10.13 -9.31 -8.30
N GLU A 3 -11.15 -9.38 -7.46
CA GLU A 3 -12.32 -10.24 -7.65
C GLU A 3 -13.55 -9.35 -7.76
N ASN A 4 -14.13 -9.27 -8.97
CA ASN A 4 -15.25 -8.36 -9.28
C ASN A 4 -14.96 -6.91 -8.84
N GLY A 5 -13.81 -6.37 -9.26
CA GLY A 5 -13.41 -4.99 -9.01
C GLY A 5 -12.85 -4.71 -7.61
N ARG A 6 -12.69 -5.73 -6.75
CA ARG A 6 -12.21 -5.53 -5.36
C ARG A 6 -11.27 -6.62 -4.89
N ALA A 7 -10.25 -6.25 -4.11
CA ALA A 7 -9.43 -7.20 -3.36
C ALA A 7 -9.07 -6.66 -1.98
N VAL A 8 -9.21 -7.49 -0.94
CA VAL A 8 -8.69 -7.19 0.40
C VAL A 8 -7.34 -7.89 0.53
N ILE A 9 -6.29 -7.11 0.78
CA ILE A 9 -4.92 -7.59 0.84
C ILE A 9 -4.44 -7.59 2.29
N PRO A 10 -4.20 -8.77 2.89
CA PRO A 10 -3.60 -8.84 4.21
C PRO A 10 -2.14 -8.39 4.16
N ILE A 11 -1.72 -7.68 5.19
CA ILE A 11 -0.32 -7.32 5.41
C ILE A 11 0.33 -8.47 6.18
N ASP A 12 1.49 -8.93 5.70
CA ASP A 12 2.26 -9.96 6.38
C ASP A 12 2.60 -9.52 7.82
N PRO A 13 2.26 -10.32 8.84
CA PRO A 13 2.61 -10.02 10.22
C PRO A 13 4.11 -9.75 10.43
N LEU A 14 5.00 -10.49 9.77
CA LEU A 14 6.45 -10.27 9.88
C LEU A 14 6.87 -8.91 9.33
N PHE A 15 6.23 -8.46 8.24
CA PHE A 15 6.46 -7.09 7.75
C PHE A 15 5.97 -6.07 8.78
N SER A 16 4.78 -6.28 9.36
CA SER A 16 4.18 -5.37 10.36
C SER A 16 4.99 -5.24 11.65
N GLU A 17 5.83 -6.23 11.98
CA GLU A 17 6.78 -6.16 13.10
C GLU A 17 7.94 -5.19 12.82
N THR A 18 8.29 -4.96 11.55
CA THR A 18 9.46 -4.12 11.17
C THR A 18 9.13 -2.65 10.92
N VAL A 19 7.86 -2.34 10.63
CA VAL A 19 7.38 -0.99 10.32
C VAL A 19 6.28 -0.55 11.28
N ASN A 20 6.03 0.76 11.33
CA ASN A 20 4.90 1.33 12.05
C ASN A 20 3.80 1.68 11.05
N LEU A 21 2.70 0.92 11.13
CA LEU A 21 1.51 1.09 10.29
C LEU A 21 0.37 1.82 11.01
N GLU A 22 0.58 2.22 12.27
CA GLU A 22 -0.32 3.11 13.03
C GLU A 22 -0.09 4.58 12.63
N GLU A 23 1.09 4.90 12.11
CA GLU A 23 1.41 6.17 11.47
C GLU A 23 1.01 6.16 9.98
N PRO A 24 0.84 7.33 9.34
CA PRO A 24 0.54 7.40 7.92
C PRO A 24 1.56 6.63 7.08
N TYR A 25 1.07 5.62 6.35
CA TYR A 25 1.84 4.84 5.39
C TYR A 25 1.20 4.91 4.00
N HIS A 26 1.97 4.55 2.98
CA HIS A 26 1.53 4.57 1.59
C HIS A 26 1.59 3.19 0.96
N VAL A 27 0.62 2.90 0.08
CA VAL A 27 0.60 1.69 -0.74
C VAL A 27 0.58 2.13 -2.18
N PHE A 28 1.65 1.81 -2.91
CA PHE A 28 1.70 1.95 -4.35
C PHE A 28 1.08 0.70 -4.96
N VAL A 29 0.14 0.88 -5.89
CA VAL A 29 -0.44 -0.21 -6.68
C VAL A 29 -0.16 0.05 -8.14
N GLN A 30 0.26 -0.99 -8.85
CA GLN A 30 0.51 -0.99 -10.29
C GLN A 30 -0.33 -2.09 -10.91
N LEU A 31 -1.24 -1.71 -11.81
CA LEU A 31 -1.95 -2.65 -12.67
C LEU A 31 -0.95 -3.34 -13.60
N ASN A 32 -1.10 -4.66 -13.75
CA ASN A 32 -0.24 -5.50 -14.57
C ASN A 32 -0.90 -5.86 -15.92
N ASP A 33 -2.17 -5.52 -16.10
CA ASP A 33 -2.91 -5.66 -17.35
C ASP A 33 -3.67 -4.37 -17.70
N SER A 34 -4.36 -4.41 -18.83
CA SER A 34 -5.13 -3.30 -19.39
C SER A 34 -6.65 -3.46 -19.20
N GLU A 35 -7.11 -4.45 -18.44
CA GLU A 35 -8.54 -4.69 -18.26
C GLU A 35 -9.17 -3.66 -17.33
N SER A 36 -8.36 -3.01 -16.48
CA SER A 36 -8.78 -1.96 -15.57
C SER A 36 -8.32 -0.58 -16.01
N GLU A 37 -9.21 0.42 -15.91
CA GLU A 37 -8.90 1.82 -16.20
C GLU A 37 -8.16 2.53 -15.04
N GLY A 38 -8.05 1.86 -13.88
CA GLY A 38 -7.38 2.38 -12.69
C GLY A 38 -7.95 1.84 -11.40
N VAL A 39 -7.18 1.98 -10.32
CA VAL A 39 -7.54 1.49 -8.98
C VAL A 39 -7.26 2.55 -7.92
N ALA A 40 -7.94 2.43 -6.79
CA ALA A 40 -7.67 3.16 -5.56
C ALA A 40 -7.33 2.21 -4.41
N VAL A 41 -6.62 2.73 -3.41
CA VAL A 41 -6.38 2.04 -2.14
C VAL A 41 -7.23 2.68 -1.05
N GLU A 42 -8.06 1.87 -0.41
CA GLU A 42 -8.99 2.27 0.65
C GLU A 42 -8.80 1.42 1.92
N GLU A 43 -9.49 1.81 3.00
CA GLU A 43 -9.60 1.00 4.24
C GLU A 43 -8.27 0.49 4.78
N LYS A 44 -7.24 1.33 4.71
CA LYS A 44 -5.90 1.03 5.23
C LYS A 44 -5.93 0.87 6.75
N THR A 45 -5.42 -0.26 7.23
CA THR A 45 -5.22 -0.57 8.65
C THR A 45 -3.80 -1.12 8.88
N ALA A 46 -3.46 -1.49 10.11
CA ALA A 46 -2.19 -2.15 10.39
C ALA A 46 -2.10 -3.60 9.88
N THR A 47 -3.23 -4.21 9.51
CA THR A 47 -3.31 -5.63 9.14
C THR A 47 -3.77 -5.86 7.71
N SER A 48 -4.36 -4.86 7.05
CA SER A 48 -4.85 -4.98 5.68
C SER A 48 -5.04 -3.64 4.98
N PHE A 49 -5.22 -3.70 3.67
CA PHE A 49 -5.77 -2.61 2.86
C PHE A 49 -6.66 -3.18 1.77
N THR A 50 -7.54 -2.35 1.21
CA THR A 50 -8.43 -2.74 0.12
C THR A 50 -7.97 -2.07 -1.18
N VAL A 51 -7.83 -2.84 -2.25
CA VAL A 51 -7.72 -2.31 -3.62
C VAL A 51 -9.09 -2.38 -4.28
N VAL A 52 -9.56 -1.25 -4.80
CA VAL A 52 -10.84 -1.13 -5.49
C VAL A 52 -10.64 -0.52 -6.87
N GLU A 53 -11.30 -1.10 -7.85
CA GLU A 53 -11.36 -0.58 -9.21
C GLU A 53 -12.17 0.71 -9.26
N LEU A 54 -11.69 1.66 -10.06
CA LEU A 54 -12.38 2.93 -10.26
C LEU A 54 -13.60 2.74 -11.17
N ARG A 55 -14.52 3.73 -11.14
CA ARG A 55 -15.68 3.83 -12.05
C ARG A 55 -16.66 2.65 -11.97
N SER A 56 -16.70 1.95 -10.84
CA SER A 56 -17.56 0.76 -10.64
C SER A 56 -17.21 -0.40 -11.57
N GLY A 57 -15.94 -0.54 -11.94
CA GLY A 57 -15.47 -1.71 -12.68
C GLY A 57 -15.64 -3.00 -11.87
N ASP A 58 -15.82 -4.09 -12.59
CA ASP A 58 -16.06 -5.44 -12.08
C ASP A 58 -15.00 -6.44 -12.61
N SER A 59 -13.83 -5.94 -13.00
CA SER A 59 -12.78 -6.77 -13.60
C SER A 59 -12.10 -7.67 -12.58
N ASN A 60 -11.32 -8.63 -13.09
CA ASN A 60 -10.41 -9.45 -12.30
C ASN A 60 -8.94 -9.08 -12.57
N ALA A 61 -8.66 -7.79 -12.78
CA ALA A 61 -7.34 -7.31 -13.18
C ALA A 61 -6.25 -7.74 -12.19
N GLU A 62 -5.10 -8.12 -12.73
CA GLU A 62 -3.89 -8.41 -11.99
C GLU A 62 -3.14 -7.12 -11.64
N PHE A 63 -2.56 -7.11 -10.45
CA PHE A 63 -1.79 -5.96 -9.96
C PHE A 63 -0.66 -6.41 -9.04
N SER A 64 0.33 -5.54 -8.91
CA SER A 64 1.39 -5.63 -7.91
C SER A 64 1.34 -4.43 -6.97
N TYR A 65 1.91 -4.56 -5.78
CA TYR A 65 1.93 -3.47 -4.81
C TYR A 65 3.24 -3.35 -4.04
N ARG A 66 3.47 -2.18 -3.46
CA ARG A 66 4.54 -1.91 -2.50
C ARG A 66 4.03 -1.04 -1.36
N ILE A 67 4.35 -1.43 -0.13
CA ILE A 67 4.05 -0.65 1.06
C ILE A 67 5.30 0.16 1.45
N VAL A 68 5.11 1.44 1.73
CA VAL A 68 6.13 2.33 2.30
C VAL A 68 5.61 2.88 3.61
N ALA A 69 6.33 2.59 4.69
CA ALA A 69 6.00 2.97 6.05
C ALA A 69 7.28 3.34 6.82
N LYS A 70 7.13 4.09 7.91
CA LYS A 70 8.24 4.40 8.82
C LYS A 70 8.73 3.10 9.49
N ARG A 71 10.03 2.95 9.68
CA ARG A 71 10.59 1.82 10.44
C ARG A 71 10.18 1.93 11.91
N ARG A 72 9.72 0.82 12.48
CA ARG A 72 9.27 0.76 13.88
C ARG A 72 10.40 1.20 14.82
N GLY A 73 10.12 2.15 15.72
CA GLY A 73 11.08 2.69 16.68
C GLY A 73 12.05 3.75 16.12
N PHE A 74 11.89 4.14 14.85
CA PHE A 74 12.71 5.16 14.18
C PHE A 74 11.83 6.18 13.43
N GLU A 75 10.60 6.38 13.88
CA GLU A 75 9.58 7.16 13.21
C GLU A 75 9.99 8.63 13.00
N GLU A 76 10.81 9.14 13.91
CA GLU A 76 11.27 10.52 13.93
C GLU A 76 12.72 10.70 13.45
N VAL A 77 13.39 9.61 13.07
CA VAL A 77 14.75 9.71 12.52
C VAL A 77 14.67 10.26 11.10
N ARG A 78 15.27 11.43 10.92
CA ARG A 78 15.38 12.12 9.63
C ARG A 78 16.81 12.01 9.12
N LEU A 79 16.96 12.18 7.81
CA LEU A 79 18.28 12.40 7.22
C LEU A 79 18.89 13.64 7.85
N GLU A 80 20.13 13.52 8.34
CA GLU A 80 20.85 14.66 8.89
C GLU A 80 21.04 15.74 7.82
N GLU A 81 20.84 17.00 8.20
CA GLU A 81 21.20 18.11 7.35
C GLU A 81 22.70 18.05 7.06
N ARG A 82 23.07 18.29 5.81
CA ARG A 82 24.48 18.30 5.40
C ARG A 82 25.26 19.27 6.30
N PRO A 83 26.35 18.85 6.96
CA PRO A 83 27.19 19.78 7.72
C PRO A 83 27.72 20.87 6.79
N ASN A 84 27.65 22.14 7.23
CA ASN A 84 28.25 23.25 6.50
C ASN A 84 29.77 22.98 6.39
N LEU A 85 30.24 22.75 5.16
CA LEU A 85 31.67 22.69 4.81
C LEU A 85 32.21 24.08 4.53
#